data_AF-A0A2B7VZA8-F1
#
_entry.id   AF-A0A2B7VZA8-F1
#
_cell.length_a   1.000
_cell.length_b   1.000
_cell.length_c   1.000
_cell.angle_alpha   90.00
_cell.angle_beta   90.00
_cell.angle_gamma   90.00
#
_symmetry.space_group_name_H-M   'P 1'
#
loop_
_entity.id
_entity.type
_entity.pdbx_description
1 polymer ?
#
loop_
_entity_poly.entity_id
_entity_poly.type
_entity_poly.pdbx_seq_one_letter_code
_entity_poly.pdbx_strand_id
1 'polypeptide(L)'
;MKNVLDYVLNFKKLMTVKELREKLDASQSTIYAMARGEKPIPEKVQENLAKIFDIRKEMWGKDLIPPTFADYILEDSSSLNSLEKEIVEFAKNAPVPKNYSRFVGVQPAGNEIAQKNLQLTIYNKVPESDITPFIESEVKKNYLQRLSSGKGFHVWGVRSGVYNQWVKLSRGDYIMFASKGRFFLWGTVALTLHSPELARALWPDDEEELFEYIYLLVDINKMDIDVIEYNKLLEYSLNNRVQGFQVLDMDKSKKIVNAYDLNSELVQQGLNKNSSEKEVDRLEKQVGLDNSSNQKDCIDQDYLKSYLFGNRPTGECCICGRQFPVKGLIATHIKKRSECDLQEKKDVNVVVPMCRSCDIWFEEGYISVNSSGYIDCIDDIYSDKIVTTDLLNELAKIKGRKCFYWNKENKKYFEWHYYHHRVTT
;
A
#
# COMPACT_ATOMS: atom_id res chain seq x y z
N MET A 1 4.68 -20.90 14.42
CA MET A 1 3.38 -21.22 13.80
C MET A 1 3.39 -20.63 12.42
N LYS A 2 2.97 -21.38 11.39
CA LYS A 2 3.08 -20.93 9.99
C LYS A 2 1.80 -20.34 9.44
N ASN A 3 0.68 -21.04 9.56
CA ASN A 3 -0.61 -20.65 8.98
C ASN A 3 -1.77 -21.09 9.87
N VAL A 4 -3.01 -20.82 9.45
CA VAL A 4 -4.22 -21.18 10.21
C VAL A 4 -4.36 -22.69 10.42
N LEU A 5 -3.93 -23.52 9.45
CA LEU A 5 -3.98 -24.98 9.58
C LEU A 5 -3.04 -25.49 10.68
N ASP A 6 -1.83 -24.92 10.78
CA ASP A 6 -0.92 -25.17 11.91
C ASP A 6 -1.54 -24.73 13.24
N TYR A 7 -2.20 -23.57 13.27
CA TYR A 7 -2.86 -23.04 14.46
C TYR A 7 -3.97 -23.97 14.97
N VAL A 8 -4.91 -24.38 14.12
CA VAL A 8 -6.04 -25.21 14.57
C VAL A 8 -5.62 -26.64 14.94
N LEU A 9 -4.63 -27.22 14.25
CA LEU A 9 -4.19 -28.60 14.49
C LEU A 9 -3.19 -28.73 15.63
N ASN A 10 -2.17 -27.87 15.68
CA ASN A 10 -1.04 -28.05 16.59
C ASN A 10 -1.12 -27.16 17.82
N PHE A 11 -1.63 -25.93 17.69
CA PHE A 11 -1.75 -24.99 18.81
C PHE A 11 -3.05 -25.19 19.59
N LYS A 12 -4.21 -25.09 18.93
CA LYS A 12 -5.53 -25.30 19.56
C LYS A 12 -5.91 -26.77 19.71
N LYS A 13 -5.31 -27.66 18.90
CA LYS A 13 -5.60 -29.10 18.89
C LYS A 13 -7.09 -29.41 18.73
N LEU A 14 -7.77 -28.67 17.86
CA LEU A 14 -9.21 -28.81 17.63
C LEU A 14 -9.57 -30.13 16.94
N MET A 15 -8.62 -30.71 16.20
CA MET A 15 -8.79 -31.97 15.47
C MET A 15 -7.43 -32.61 15.24
N THR A 16 -7.38 -33.94 15.21
CA THR A 16 -6.17 -34.67 14.82
C THR A 16 -6.03 -34.75 13.29
N VAL A 17 -4.80 -34.91 12.78
CA VAL A 17 -4.57 -35.14 11.34
C VAL A 17 -5.27 -36.42 10.85
N LYS A 18 -5.44 -37.43 11.71
CA LYS A 18 -6.15 -38.66 11.35
C LYS A 18 -7.64 -38.41 11.10
N GLU A 19 -8.31 -37.70 12.01
CA GLU A 19 -9.72 -37.31 11.85
C GLU A 19 -9.91 -36.37 10.67
N LEU A 20 -9.00 -35.41 10.50
CA LEU A 20 -9.08 -34.46 9.40
C LEU A 20 -8.95 -35.15 8.03
N ARG A 21 -8.07 -36.16 7.91
CA ARG A 21 -7.94 -36.98 6.71
C ARG A 21 -9.23 -37.71 6.33
N GLU A 22 -10.03 -38.13 7.31
CA GLU A 22 -11.31 -38.81 7.03
C GLU A 22 -12.36 -37.84 6.47
N LYS A 23 -12.17 -36.54 6.68
CA LYS A 23 -13.05 -35.46 6.22
C LYS A 23 -12.50 -34.69 5.00
N LEU A 24 -11.23 -34.91 4.64
CA LEU A 24 -10.56 -34.25 3.52
C LEU A 24 -10.07 -35.27 2.49
N ASP A 25 -10.19 -34.90 1.22
CA ASP A 25 -9.60 -35.65 0.10
C ASP A 25 -8.09 -35.35 -0.01
N ALA A 26 -7.33 -35.64 1.06
CA ALA A 26 -5.89 -35.40 1.15
C ALA A 26 -5.20 -36.43 2.06
N SER A 27 -4.00 -36.87 1.69
CA SER A 27 -3.20 -37.79 2.52
C SER A 27 -2.71 -37.10 3.80
N GLN A 28 -2.42 -37.87 4.86
CA GLN A 28 -1.82 -37.31 6.09
C GLN A 28 -0.52 -36.56 5.82
N SER A 29 0.34 -37.11 4.97
CA SER A 29 1.60 -36.47 4.59
C SER A 29 1.37 -35.13 3.90
N THR A 30 0.31 -35.01 3.10
CA THR A 30 -0.06 -33.76 2.45
C THR A 30 -0.61 -32.76 3.47
N ILE A 31 -1.46 -33.19 4.39
CA ILE A 31 -1.98 -32.33 5.48
C ILE A 31 -0.83 -31.78 6.34
N TYR A 32 0.14 -32.63 6.72
CA TYR A 32 1.32 -32.16 7.45
C TYR A 32 2.15 -31.16 6.65
N ALA A 33 2.38 -31.41 5.36
CA ALA A 33 3.12 -30.47 4.50
C ALA A 33 2.39 -29.13 4.36
N MET A 34 1.06 -29.14 4.26
CA MET A 34 0.24 -27.92 4.25
C MET A 34 0.33 -27.15 5.58
N ALA A 35 0.21 -27.85 6.72
CA ALA A 35 0.31 -27.24 8.05
C ALA A 35 1.71 -26.62 8.27
N ARG A 36 2.77 -27.26 7.78
CA ARG A 36 4.14 -26.72 7.85
C ARG A 36 4.42 -25.60 6.84
N GLY A 37 3.50 -25.31 5.92
CA GLY A 37 3.68 -24.32 4.86
C GLY A 37 4.61 -24.77 3.72
N GLU A 38 4.89 -26.08 3.62
CA GLU A 38 5.73 -26.66 2.57
C GLU A 38 4.96 -26.85 1.26
N LYS A 39 3.63 -26.95 1.35
CA LYS A 39 2.72 -27.03 0.21
C LYS A 39 1.61 -25.99 0.35
N PRO A 40 1.17 -25.37 -0.76
CA PRO A 40 -0.01 -24.53 -0.74
C PRO A 40 -1.24 -25.39 -0.40
N ILE A 41 -2.24 -24.75 0.20
CA ILE A 41 -3.54 -25.38 0.47
C ILE A 41 -4.43 -25.15 -0.76
N PRO A 42 -4.81 -26.20 -1.53
CA PRO A 42 -5.67 -26.02 -2.69
C PRO A 42 -7.04 -25.47 -2.30
N GLU A 43 -7.65 -24.64 -3.15
CA GLU A 43 -8.97 -24.03 -2.90
C GLU A 43 -10.04 -25.02 -2.41
N LYS A 44 -10.20 -26.17 -3.08
CA LYS A 44 -11.16 -27.21 -2.66
C LYS A 44 -10.91 -27.72 -1.24
N VAL A 45 -9.65 -27.74 -0.80
CA VAL A 45 -9.28 -28.09 0.58
C VAL A 45 -9.61 -26.94 1.52
N GLN A 46 -9.38 -25.69 1.13
CA GLN A 46 -9.76 -24.50 1.91
C GLN A 46 -11.28 -24.44 2.13
N GLU A 47 -12.09 -24.75 1.11
CA GLU A 47 -13.56 -24.83 1.23
C GLU A 47 -14.02 -25.86 2.25
N ASN A 48 -13.38 -27.04 2.25
CA ASN A 48 -13.70 -28.08 3.22
C ASN A 48 -13.24 -27.70 4.64
N LEU A 49 -12.04 -27.13 4.77
CA LEU A 49 -11.53 -26.62 6.05
C LEU A 49 -12.44 -25.52 6.61
N ALA A 50 -12.93 -24.64 5.76
CA ALA A 50 -13.86 -23.58 6.13
C ALA A 50 -15.15 -24.14 6.73
N LYS A 51 -15.73 -25.16 6.11
CA LYS A 51 -16.92 -25.86 6.62
C LYS A 51 -16.65 -26.62 7.91
N ILE A 52 -15.47 -27.22 8.06
CA ILE A 52 -15.11 -28.06 9.22
C ILE A 52 -14.88 -27.22 10.47
N PHE A 53 -14.16 -26.11 10.34
CA PHE A 53 -13.75 -25.28 11.47
C PHE A 53 -14.59 -24.03 11.65
N ASP A 54 -15.53 -23.77 10.75
CA ASP A 54 -16.29 -22.52 10.69
C ASP A 54 -15.34 -21.32 10.65
N ILE A 55 -14.45 -21.28 9.64
CA ILE A 55 -13.49 -20.19 9.42
C ILE A 55 -13.57 -19.82 7.94
N ARG A 56 -13.59 -18.53 7.61
CA ARG A 56 -13.62 -18.06 6.21
C ARG A 56 -12.54 -18.71 5.34
N LYS A 57 -12.91 -19.01 4.09
CA LYS A 57 -12.08 -19.69 3.09
C LYS A 57 -10.74 -18.97 2.88
N GLU A 58 -10.77 -17.64 2.87
CA GLU A 58 -9.66 -16.77 2.52
C GLU A 58 -8.56 -16.71 3.60
N MET A 59 -8.88 -17.09 4.85
CA MET A 59 -7.90 -17.13 5.94
C MET A 59 -6.95 -18.33 5.80
N TRP A 60 -7.32 -19.34 5.01
CA TRP A 60 -6.50 -20.53 4.80
C TRP A 60 -5.39 -20.27 3.79
N GLY A 61 -4.20 -20.81 4.07
CA GLY A 61 -3.05 -20.71 3.17
C GLY A 61 -2.28 -19.39 3.26
N LYS A 62 -2.74 -18.43 4.08
CA LYS A 62 -1.97 -17.23 4.44
C LYS A 62 -1.00 -17.52 5.59
N ASP A 63 0.16 -16.89 5.56
CA ASP A 63 1.07 -16.88 6.70
C ASP A 63 0.38 -16.18 7.88
N LEU A 64 0.50 -16.72 9.09
CA LEU A 64 -0.17 -16.20 10.28
C LEU A 64 0.66 -15.09 10.95
N ILE A 65 0.80 -13.97 10.24
CA ILE A 65 1.57 -12.78 10.66
C ILE A 65 0.78 -11.49 10.38
N PRO A 66 1.10 -10.36 11.05
CA PRO A 66 0.31 -9.14 10.91
C PRO A 66 0.17 -8.63 9.48
N PRO A 67 1.22 -8.61 8.62
CA PRO A 67 1.10 -8.09 7.26
C PRO A 67 0.11 -8.82 6.36
N THR A 68 0.07 -10.16 6.42
CA THR A 68 -0.81 -11.00 5.60
C THR A 68 -2.23 -11.10 6.16
N PHE A 69 -2.41 -10.74 7.43
CA PHE A 69 -3.71 -10.65 8.10
C PHE A 69 -4.24 -9.21 8.21
N ALA A 70 -3.58 -8.25 7.58
CA ALA A 70 -3.89 -6.83 7.71
C ALA A 70 -5.36 -6.49 7.40
N ASP A 71 -5.95 -7.13 6.39
CA ASP A 71 -7.34 -6.94 6.00
C ASP A 71 -8.31 -7.45 7.08
N TYR A 72 -7.98 -8.54 7.78
CA TYR A 72 -8.80 -9.10 8.86
C TYR A 72 -8.64 -8.33 10.18
N ILE A 73 -7.48 -7.71 10.40
CA ILE A 73 -7.25 -6.84 11.57
C ILE A 73 -8.15 -5.59 11.51
N LEU A 74 -8.55 -5.17 10.31
CA LEU A 74 -9.51 -4.08 10.12
C LEU A 74 -10.98 -4.51 10.30
N GLU A 75 -11.26 -5.78 10.61
CA GLU A 75 -12.62 -6.22 10.86
C GLU A 75 -13.08 -5.93 12.28
N ASP A 76 -14.34 -5.54 12.42
CA ASP A 76 -14.97 -5.39 13.71
C ASP A 76 -15.37 -6.74 14.32
N SER A 77 -15.65 -6.72 15.63
CA SER A 77 -16.05 -7.93 16.34
C SER A 77 -17.40 -8.51 15.90
N SER A 78 -18.21 -7.76 15.16
CA SER A 78 -19.50 -8.26 14.67
C SER A 78 -19.36 -9.12 13.42
N SER A 79 -18.35 -8.89 12.58
CA SER A 79 -18.14 -9.67 11.36
C SER A 79 -17.36 -10.97 11.59
N LEU A 80 -16.56 -11.06 12.67
CA LEU A 80 -15.75 -12.25 12.98
C LEU A 80 -16.40 -13.17 14.03
N ASN A 81 -16.33 -14.49 13.81
CA ASN A 81 -16.72 -15.45 14.83
C ASN A 81 -15.65 -15.59 15.94
N SER A 82 -15.95 -16.38 16.97
CA SER A 82 -15.06 -16.49 18.14
C SER A 82 -13.68 -17.06 17.80
N LEU A 83 -13.59 -18.06 16.91
CA LEU A 83 -12.33 -18.70 16.55
C LEU A 83 -11.51 -17.79 15.63
N GLU A 84 -12.15 -17.10 14.69
CA GLU A 84 -11.52 -16.11 13.82
C GLU A 84 -10.91 -14.96 14.62
N LYS A 85 -11.61 -14.46 15.65
CA LYS A 85 -11.07 -13.44 16.57
C LYS A 85 -9.78 -13.88 17.23
N GLU A 86 -9.74 -15.11 17.74
CA GLU A 86 -8.53 -15.65 18.35
C GLU A 86 -7.38 -15.75 17.33
N ILE A 87 -7.67 -16.18 16.11
CA ILE A 87 -6.69 -16.30 15.02
C ILE A 87 -6.14 -14.91 14.63
N VAL A 88 -7.02 -13.92 14.48
CA VAL A 88 -6.63 -12.55 14.15
C VAL A 88 -5.80 -11.93 15.27
N GLU A 89 -6.19 -12.11 16.53
CA GLU A 89 -5.41 -11.61 17.68
C GLU A 89 -4.06 -12.33 17.79
N PHE A 90 -4.01 -13.62 17.51
CA PHE A 90 -2.74 -14.36 17.43
C PHE A 90 -1.85 -13.79 16.31
N ALA A 91 -2.40 -13.59 15.11
CA ALA A 91 -1.66 -13.06 13.97
C ALA A 91 -1.13 -11.65 14.25
N LYS A 92 -1.94 -10.79 14.87
CA LYS A 92 -1.59 -9.41 15.26
C LYS A 92 -0.36 -9.35 16.17
N ASN A 93 -0.17 -10.35 17.02
CA ASN A 93 0.94 -10.42 17.98
C ASN A 93 2.12 -11.29 17.49
N ALA A 94 2.01 -11.91 16.31
CA ALA A 94 3.06 -12.78 15.79
C ALA A 94 4.26 -11.98 15.26
N PRO A 95 5.51 -12.43 15.49
CA PRO A 95 6.70 -11.74 15.01
C PRO A 95 6.79 -11.80 13.49
N VAL A 96 7.03 -10.65 12.85
CA VAL A 96 7.28 -10.57 11.41
C VAL A 96 8.72 -11.00 11.11
N PRO A 97 8.95 -11.92 10.14
CA PRO A 97 10.30 -12.31 9.74
C PRO A 97 11.13 -11.10 9.26
N LYS A 98 12.40 -11.01 9.68
CA LYS A 98 13.29 -9.88 9.32
C LYS A 98 13.48 -9.68 7.81
N ASN A 99 13.32 -10.75 7.03
CA ASN A 99 13.47 -10.75 5.59
C ASN A 99 12.14 -10.57 4.84
N TYR A 100 11.03 -10.40 5.54
CA TYR A 100 9.72 -10.18 4.94
C TYR A 100 9.71 -8.91 4.08
N SER A 101 9.07 -9.00 2.93
CA SER A 101 8.83 -7.92 1.97
C SER A 101 7.36 -7.94 1.56
N ARG A 102 6.90 -6.89 0.88
CA ARG A 102 5.58 -6.91 0.23
C ARG A 102 5.59 -7.86 -0.96
N PHE A 103 4.46 -8.52 -1.20
CA PHE A 103 4.26 -9.32 -2.40
C PHE A 103 4.05 -8.42 -3.61
N VAL A 104 4.41 -8.94 -4.78
CA VAL A 104 4.13 -8.30 -6.07
C VAL A 104 3.22 -9.19 -6.89
N GLY A 105 2.03 -8.69 -7.21
CA GLY A 105 1.13 -9.21 -8.23
C GLY A 105 1.48 -8.66 -9.61
N VAL A 106 1.31 -9.49 -10.62
CA VAL A 106 1.55 -9.19 -12.02
C VAL A 106 0.22 -9.40 -12.77
N GLN A 107 -0.32 -8.33 -13.35
CA GLN A 107 -1.62 -8.30 -14.00
C GLN A 107 -1.47 -8.01 -15.50
N PRO A 108 -1.59 -9.03 -16.37
CA PRO A 108 -1.73 -8.77 -17.80
C PRO A 108 -3.04 -8.04 -18.07
N ALA A 109 -2.96 -6.99 -18.89
CA ALA A 109 -4.11 -6.18 -19.28
C ALA A 109 -4.09 -5.89 -20.78
N GLY A 110 -3.73 -6.89 -21.60
CA GLY A 110 -3.53 -6.72 -23.05
C GLY A 110 -4.75 -7.00 -23.94
N ASN A 111 -5.75 -7.72 -23.44
CA ASN A 111 -6.95 -8.05 -24.23
C ASN A 111 -7.98 -6.91 -24.19
N GLU A 112 -8.98 -6.98 -25.07
CA GLU A 112 -9.98 -5.89 -25.24
C GLU A 112 -10.78 -5.64 -23.96
N ILE A 113 -11.23 -6.70 -23.28
CA ILE A 113 -11.96 -6.61 -22.01
C ILE A 113 -11.11 -5.91 -20.94
N ALA A 114 -9.84 -6.31 -20.78
CA ALA A 114 -8.95 -5.69 -19.81
C ALA A 114 -8.64 -4.23 -20.16
N GLN A 115 -8.49 -3.89 -21.45
CA GLN A 115 -8.31 -2.50 -21.87
C GLN A 115 -9.53 -1.64 -21.54
N LYS A 116 -10.74 -2.17 -21.70
CA LYS A 116 -11.98 -1.51 -21.28
C LYS A 116 -12.04 -1.34 -19.76
N ASN A 117 -11.74 -2.39 -19.00
CA ASN A 117 -11.78 -2.35 -17.53
C ASN A 117 -10.73 -1.41 -16.95
N LEU A 118 -9.56 -1.27 -17.61
CA LEU A 118 -8.55 -0.28 -17.25
C LEU A 118 -9.14 1.13 -17.32
N GLN A 119 -9.86 1.46 -18.40
CA GLN A 119 -10.52 2.76 -18.54
C GLN A 119 -11.60 2.97 -17.47
N LEU A 120 -12.44 1.97 -17.23
CA LEU A 120 -13.55 2.11 -16.29
C LEU A 120 -13.11 2.30 -14.84
N THR A 121 -12.09 1.55 -14.41
CA THR A 121 -11.84 1.34 -12.97
C THR A 121 -10.40 1.55 -12.52
N ILE A 122 -9.41 1.62 -13.43
CA ILE A 122 -8.01 1.94 -13.08
C ILE A 122 -7.64 3.36 -13.45
N TYR A 123 -7.97 3.85 -14.64
CA TYR A 123 -7.71 5.26 -14.97
C TYR A 123 -8.73 6.20 -14.34
N ASN A 124 -9.96 5.72 -14.15
CA ASN A 124 -11.00 6.42 -13.41
C ASN A 124 -11.21 5.73 -12.05
N LYS A 125 -11.21 6.53 -10.98
CA LYS A 125 -11.51 6.01 -9.64
C LYS A 125 -13.00 5.68 -9.55
N VAL A 126 -13.30 4.55 -8.94
CA VAL A 126 -14.65 4.19 -8.51
C VAL A 126 -14.95 4.96 -7.22
N PRO A 127 -16.05 5.73 -7.16
CA PRO A 127 -16.46 6.44 -5.96
C PRO A 127 -16.60 5.52 -4.75
N GLU A 128 -16.26 6.03 -3.57
CA GLU A 128 -16.38 5.25 -2.33
C GLU A 128 -17.83 4.86 -2.02
N SER A 129 -18.80 5.71 -2.41
CA SER A 129 -20.23 5.44 -2.31
C SER A 129 -20.66 4.17 -3.05
N ASP A 130 -19.90 3.78 -4.07
CA ASP A 130 -20.23 2.65 -4.94
C ASP A 130 -19.54 1.37 -4.45
N ILE A 131 -18.55 1.49 -3.56
CA ILE A 131 -17.79 0.35 -3.00
C ILE A 131 -18.31 -0.02 -1.60
N THR A 132 -18.48 0.98 -0.74
CA THR A 132 -18.82 0.79 0.68
C THR A 132 -20.11 0.02 0.96
N PRO A 133 -21.16 0.04 0.11
CA PRO A 133 -22.35 -0.79 0.32
C PRO A 133 -22.07 -2.30 0.29
N PHE A 134 -20.95 -2.72 -0.32
CA PHE A 134 -20.55 -4.12 -0.44
C PHE A 134 -19.56 -4.58 0.64
N ILE A 135 -19.34 -3.74 1.66
CA ILE A 135 -18.44 -4.03 2.77
C ILE A 135 -19.28 -4.08 4.04
N GLU A 136 -19.24 -5.19 4.77
CA GLU A 136 -20.03 -5.33 6.01
C GLU A 136 -19.40 -4.55 7.17
N SER A 137 -18.08 -4.70 7.36
CA SER A 137 -17.40 -4.16 8.53
C SER A 137 -17.31 -2.64 8.52
N GLU A 138 -17.75 -2.02 9.62
CA GLU A 138 -17.75 -0.57 9.79
C GLU A 138 -16.33 -0.02 10.02
N VAL A 139 -15.47 -0.79 10.69
CA VAL A 139 -14.05 -0.44 10.86
C VAL A 139 -13.34 -0.39 9.49
N LYS A 140 -13.61 -1.36 8.60
CA LYS A 140 -13.11 -1.34 7.22
C LYS A 140 -13.61 -0.12 6.45
N LYS A 141 -14.90 0.21 6.53
CA LYS A 141 -15.46 1.40 5.85
C LYS A 141 -14.78 2.68 6.31
N ASN A 142 -14.66 2.89 7.63
CA ASN A 142 -14.00 4.06 8.19
C ASN A 142 -12.52 4.14 7.76
N TYR A 143 -11.82 3.01 7.72
CA TYR A 143 -10.46 2.94 7.19
C TYR A 143 -10.38 3.38 5.73
N LEU A 144 -11.24 2.84 4.86
CA LEU A 144 -11.28 3.21 3.44
C LEU A 144 -11.63 4.69 3.24
N GLN A 145 -12.58 5.22 4.02
CA GLN A 145 -12.97 6.63 3.98
C GLN A 145 -11.79 7.56 4.24
N ARG A 146 -11.01 7.24 5.28
CA ARG A 146 -9.80 7.99 5.65
C ARG A 146 -8.72 7.87 4.58
N LEU A 147 -8.48 6.65 4.09
CA LEU A 147 -7.45 6.38 3.09
C LEU A 147 -7.73 7.08 1.75
N SER A 148 -8.99 7.09 1.31
CA SER A 148 -9.39 7.71 0.04
C SER A 148 -9.68 9.21 0.18
N SER A 149 -9.82 9.71 1.41
CA SER A 149 -10.42 11.03 1.71
C SER A 149 -11.78 11.22 1.03
N GLY A 150 -12.57 10.14 0.93
CA GLY A 150 -13.85 10.10 0.20
C GLY A 150 -13.75 10.13 -1.33
N LYS A 151 -12.53 10.16 -1.92
CA LYS A 151 -12.34 10.30 -3.38
C LYS A 151 -12.46 8.97 -4.14
N GLY A 152 -12.59 7.84 -3.43
CA GLY A 152 -12.70 6.51 -4.03
C GLY A 152 -11.37 5.86 -4.41
N PHE A 153 -11.45 4.73 -5.11
CA PHE A 153 -10.33 3.82 -5.34
C PHE A 153 -10.19 3.43 -6.80
N HIS A 154 -8.98 3.04 -7.19
CA HIS A 154 -8.78 2.29 -8.42
C HIS A 154 -9.15 0.84 -8.14
N VAL A 155 -9.92 0.20 -9.01
CA VAL A 155 -10.49 -1.12 -8.76
C VAL A 155 -10.12 -2.07 -9.88
N TRP A 156 -9.79 -3.30 -9.52
CA TRP A 156 -9.64 -4.37 -10.49
C TRP A 156 -10.18 -5.67 -9.91
N GLY A 157 -10.71 -6.51 -10.78
CA GLY A 157 -11.22 -7.82 -10.42
C GLY A 157 -10.56 -8.91 -11.25
N VAL A 158 -10.42 -10.09 -10.65
CA VAL A 158 -9.98 -11.30 -11.32
C VAL A 158 -11.04 -12.40 -11.18
N ARG A 159 -11.02 -13.34 -12.11
CA ARG A 159 -11.96 -14.47 -12.13
C ARG A 159 -11.56 -15.55 -11.14
N SER A 160 -12.51 -16.42 -10.80
CA SER A 160 -12.32 -17.53 -9.85
C SER A 160 -11.16 -18.48 -10.21
N GLY A 161 -10.87 -18.66 -11.50
CA GLY A 161 -9.77 -19.53 -11.95
C GLY A 161 -8.37 -19.15 -11.42
N VAL A 162 -8.19 -17.92 -10.90
CA VAL A 162 -6.92 -17.46 -10.29
C VAL A 162 -7.05 -17.15 -8.79
N TYR A 163 -8.07 -17.67 -8.11
CA TYR A 163 -8.30 -17.49 -6.66
C TYR A 163 -7.04 -17.76 -5.82
N ASN A 164 -6.34 -18.87 -6.09
CA ASN A 164 -5.13 -19.24 -5.34
C ASN A 164 -3.97 -18.23 -5.48
N GLN A 165 -4.01 -17.35 -6.49
CA GLN A 165 -3.09 -16.22 -6.60
C GLN A 165 -3.65 -15.00 -5.85
N TRP A 166 -4.93 -14.69 -6.05
CA TRP A 166 -5.59 -13.54 -5.42
C TRP A 166 -5.55 -13.60 -3.89
N VAL A 167 -5.81 -14.78 -3.29
CA VAL A 167 -5.83 -14.95 -1.82
C VAL A 167 -4.48 -14.68 -1.15
N LYS A 168 -3.38 -14.64 -1.92
CA LYS A 168 -2.06 -14.29 -1.39
C LYS A 168 -1.91 -12.79 -1.14
N LEU A 169 -2.66 -11.96 -1.87
CA LEU A 169 -2.63 -10.51 -1.71
C LEU A 169 -3.14 -10.11 -0.32
N SER A 170 -2.55 -9.06 0.21
CA SER A 170 -2.99 -8.37 1.41
C SER A 170 -2.71 -6.87 1.26
N ARG A 171 -3.32 -6.05 2.10
CA ARG A 171 -3.03 -4.61 2.15
C ARG A 171 -1.53 -4.30 2.22
N GLY A 172 -1.10 -3.38 1.37
CA GLY A 172 0.28 -2.93 1.21
C GLY A 172 1.10 -3.71 0.18
N ASP A 173 0.56 -4.77 -0.41
CA ASP A 173 1.19 -5.45 -1.55
C ASP A 173 1.11 -4.60 -2.82
N TYR A 174 1.92 -4.91 -3.83
CA TYR A 174 1.96 -4.15 -5.09
C TYR A 174 1.34 -4.92 -6.24
N ILE A 175 0.70 -4.24 -7.18
CA ILE A 175 0.25 -4.81 -8.45
C ILE A 175 0.93 -4.07 -9.60
N MET A 176 1.60 -4.80 -10.49
CA MET A 176 2.19 -4.27 -11.72
C MET A 176 1.37 -4.71 -12.93
N PHE A 177 0.92 -3.77 -13.75
CA PHE A 177 0.14 -4.02 -14.96
C PHE A 177 1.03 -4.13 -16.19
N ALA A 178 0.82 -5.16 -17.00
CA ALA A 178 1.59 -5.43 -18.21
C ALA A 178 0.72 -5.47 -19.47
N SER A 179 1.17 -4.84 -20.55
CA SER A 179 0.55 -4.89 -21.87
C SER A 179 1.61 -4.68 -22.95
N LYS A 180 1.44 -5.30 -24.13
CA LYS A 180 2.34 -5.16 -25.28
C LYS A 180 3.83 -5.37 -24.95
N GLY A 181 4.13 -6.32 -24.07
CA GLY A 181 5.51 -6.70 -23.70
C GLY A 181 6.18 -5.75 -22.69
N ARG A 182 5.43 -4.83 -22.06
CA ARG A 182 5.98 -3.89 -21.09
C ARG A 182 5.06 -3.76 -19.87
N PHE A 183 5.65 -3.49 -18.72
CA PHE A 183 4.94 -3.01 -17.55
C PHE A 183 4.79 -1.50 -17.64
N PHE A 184 3.57 -1.01 -17.47
CA PHE A 184 3.22 0.39 -17.74
C PHE A 184 2.62 1.13 -16.53
N LEU A 185 2.08 0.39 -15.56
CA LEU A 185 1.56 0.93 -14.30
C LEU A 185 1.90 0.01 -13.13
N TRP A 186 1.95 0.58 -11.94
CA TRP A 186 1.82 -0.17 -10.71
C TRP A 186 1.02 0.60 -9.66
N GLY A 187 0.51 -0.10 -8.65
CA GLY A 187 -0.17 0.52 -7.50
C GLY A 187 -0.09 -0.35 -6.26
N THR A 188 -0.53 0.21 -5.14
CA THR A 188 -0.52 -0.42 -3.82
C THR A 188 -1.91 -0.93 -3.46
N VAL A 189 -2.01 -2.18 -3.02
CA VAL A 189 -3.25 -2.80 -2.56
C VAL A 189 -3.71 -2.12 -1.28
N ALA A 190 -4.87 -1.46 -1.34
CA ALA A 190 -5.55 -0.88 -0.20
C ALA A 190 -6.37 -1.92 0.56
N LEU A 191 -7.06 -2.80 -0.17
CA LEU A 191 -7.92 -3.85 0.38
C LEU A 191 -8.19 -4.93 -0.67
N THR A 192 -8.37 -6.17 -0.21
CA THR A 192 -8.94 -7.26 -1.03
C THR A 192 -10.36 -7.58 -0.56
N LEU A 193 -11.27 -7.85 -1.51
CA LEU A 193 -12.64 -8.28 -1.21
C LEU A 193 -13.18 -9.25 -2.27
N HIS A 194 -13.90 -10.28 -1.84
CA HIS A 194 -14.70 -11.12 -2.73
C HIS A 194 -16.12 -10.57 -2.75
N SER A 195 -16.59 -10.09 -3.91
CA SER A 195 -17.95 -9.56 -4.07
C SER A 195 -18.43 -9.71 -5.51
N PRO A 196 -19.24 -10.76 -5.81
CA PRO A 196 -19.92 -10.90 -7.08
C PRO A 196 -20.83 -9.70 -7.41
N GLU A 197 -21.46 -9.11 -6.39
CA GLU A 197 -22.39 -7.99 -6.55
C GLU A 197 -21.67 -6.71 -6.98
N LEU A 198 -20.54 -6.38 -6.35
CA LEU A 198 -19.71 -5.25 -6.78
C LEU A 198 -19.15 -5.49 -8.19
N ALA A 199 -18.72 -6.71 -8.51
CA ALA A 199 -18.22 -7.02 -9.85
C ALA A 199 -19.28 -6.78 -10.93
N ARG A 200 -20.55 -7.18 -10.70
CA ARG A 200 -21.66 -6.89 -11.62
C ARG A 200 -21.96 -5.39 -11.74
N ALA A 201 -21.82 -4.64 -10.65
CA ALA A 201 -22.04 -3.20 -10.67
C ALA A 201 -20.97 -2.45 -11.48
N LEU A 202 -19.71 -2.90 -11.42
CA LEU A 202 -18.59 -2.23 -12.09
C LEU A 202 -18.36 -2.69 -13.53
N TRP A 203 -18.62 -3.97 -13.83
CA TRP A 203 -18.37 -4.57 -15.15
C TRP A 203 -19.62 -5.35 -15.63
N PRO A 204 -20.70 -4.64 -16.03
CA PRO A 204 -21.97 -5.28 -16.38
C PRO A 204 -21.94 -6.05 -17.70
N ASP A 205 -20.98 -5.76 -18.60
CA ASP A 205 -20.93 -6.36 -19.94
C ASP A 205 -20.21 -7.73 -19.99
N ASP A 206 -19.76 -8.25 -18.85
CA ASP A 206 -19.05 -9.53 -18.73
C ASP A 206 -19.99 -10.60 -18.11
N GLU A 207 -20.93 -11.12 -18.91
CA GLU A 207 -21.98 -12.04 -18.41
C GLU A 207 -21.51 -13.50 -18.20
N GLU A 208 -20.44 -13.96 -18.86
CA GLU A 208 -20.02 -15.37 -18.81
C GLU A 208 -19.28 -15.75 -17.51
N GLU A 209 -18.38 -14.89 -17.03
CA GLU A 209 -17.61 -15.13 -15.80
C GLU A 209 -17.26 -13.81 -15.11
N LEU A 210 -17.65 -13.69 -13.84
CA LEU A 210 -17.48 -12.47 -13.05
C LEU A 210 -16.04 -12.27 -12.59
N PHE A 211 -15.62 -11.00 -12.60
CA PHE A 211 -14.38 -10.53 -11.96
C PHE A 211 -14.58 -10.31 -10.45
N GLU A 212 -15.12 -11.32 -9.76
CA GLU A 212 -15.63 -11.26 -8.38
C GLU A 212 -14.54 -11.15 -7.28
N TYR A 213 -13.30 -11.53 -7.60
CA TYR A 213 -12.17 -11.43 -6.68
C TYR A 213 -11.45 -10.09 -6.89
N ILE A 214 -11.80 -9.11 -6.07
CA ILE A 214 -11.49 -7.70 -6.28
C ILE A 214 -10.32 -7.27 -5.40
N TYR A 215 -9.49 -6.38 -5.92
CA TYR A 215 -8.54 -5.61 -5.13
C TYR A 215 -8.67 -4.11 -5.43
N LEU A 216 -8.66 -3.32 -4.37
CA LEU A 216 -8.66 -1.86 -4.42
C LEU A 216 -7.21 -1.38 -4.41
N LEU A 217 -6.88 -0.41 -5.26
CA LEU A 217 -5.56 0.18 -5.38
C LEU A 217 -5.56 1.67 -5.04
N VAL A 218 -4.45 2.07 -4.43
CA VAL A 218 -4.03 3.47 -4.22
C VAL A 218 -2.63 3.67 -4.82
N ASP A 219 -2.18 4.92 -4.86
CA ASP A 219 -0.83 5.29 -5.33
C ASP A 219 -0.49 4.68 -6.71
N ILE A 220 -1.38 4.88 -7.68
CA ILE A 220 -1.13 4.43 -9.06
C ILE A 220 0.00 5.28 -9.67
N ASN A 221 1.06 4.61 -10.09
CA ASN A 221 2.26 5.19 -10.67
C ASN A 221 2.52 4.63 -12.06
N LYS A 222 3.03 5.49 -12.96
CA LYS A 222 3.52 5.06 -14.27
C LYS A 222 4.88 4.39 -14.11
N MET A 223 5.10 3.36 -14.91
CA MET A 223 6.41 2.73 -15.07
C MET A 223 6.63 2.38 -16.52
N ASP A 224 7.87 2.09 -16.89
CA ASP A 224 8.19 1.63 -18.24
C ASP A 224 9.30 0.59 -18.18
N ILE A 225 8.92 -0.67 -17.95
CA ILE A 225 9.86 -1.79 -17.80
C ILE A 225 9.57 -2.81 -18.88
N ASP A 226 10.60 -3.19 -19.64
CA ASP A 226 10.48 -4.26 -20.62
C ASP A 226 10.30 -5.62 -19.91
N VAL A 227 9.38 -6.46 -20.40
CA VAL A 227 9.20 -7.81 -19.88
C VAL A 227 10.49 -8.64 -20.00
N ILE A 228 11.36 -8.35 -20.97
CA ILE A 228 12.69 -8.97 -21.09
C ILE A 228 13.58 -8.60 -19.89
N GLU A 229 13.56 -7.36 -19.42
CA GLU A 229 14.34 -6.92 -18.25
C GLU A 229 13.81 -7.56 -16.97
N TYR A 230 12.49 -7.59 -16.81
CA TYR A 230 11.81 -8.33 -15.76
C TYR A 230 12.19 -9.83 -15.75
N ASN A 231 12.17 -10.47 -16.92
CA ASN A 231 12.54 -11.88 -17.05
C ASN A 231 14.02 -12.11 -16.68
N LYS A 232 14.93 -11.23 -17.08
CA LYS A 232 16.36 -11.30 -16.68
C LYS A 232 16.52 -11.22 -15.17
N LEU A 233 15.85 -10.27 -14.52
CA LEU A 233 15.94 -10.05 -13.07
C LEU A 233 15.42 -11.27 -12.27
N LEU A 234 14.38 -11.92 -12.76
CA LEU A 234 13.78 -13.10 -12.12
C LEU A 234 14.34 -14.44 -12.63
N GLU A 235 15.34 -14.41 -13.51
CA GLU A 235 15.97 -15.59 -14.10
C GLU A 235 14.96 -16.48 -14.86
N TYR A 236 13.96 -15.85 -15.48
CA TYR A 236 13.02 -16.50 -16.39
C TYR A 236 13.57 -16.57 -17.81
N SER A 237 12.98 -17.44 -18.63
CA SER A 237 13.27 -17.46 -20.07
C SER A 237 12.96 -16.10 -20.69
N LEU A 238 13.85 -15.58 -21.56
CA LEU A 238 13.67 -14.24 -22.16
C LEU A 238 12.41 -14.13 -23.04
N ASN A 239 11.94 -15.25 -23.59
CA ASN A 239 10.70 -15.32 -24.37
C ASN A 239 9.44 -15.49 -23.51
N ASN A 240 9.58 -15.58 -22.19
CA ASN A 240 8.46 -15.70 -21.26
C ASN A 240 7.57 -14.46 -21.38
N ARG A 241 6.25 -14.70 -21.45
CA ARG A 241 5.25 -13.64 -21.53
C ARG A 241 4.50 -13.58 -20.21
N VAL A 242 4.16 -12.36 -19.79
CA VAL A 242 3.23 -12.15 -18.70
C VAL A 242 1.82 -12.56 -19.17
N GLN A 243 1.36 -13.71 -18.71
CA GLN A 243 0.07 -14.29 -19.06
C GLN A 243 -0.61 -14.82 -17.80
N GLY A 244 -1.90 -14.51 -17.64
CA GLY A 244 -2.62 -14.78 -16.40
C GLY A 244 -2.17 -13.89 -15.24
N PHE A 245 -3.10 -13.61 -14.33
CA PHE A 245 -2.77 -12.93 -13.08
C PHE A 245 -1.95 -13.86 -12.18
N GLN A 246 -0.85 -13.35 -11.63
CA GLN A 246 0.05 -14.12 -10.75
C GLN A 246 0.59 -13.25 -9.62
N VAL A 247 0.64 -13.81 -8.41
CA VAL A 247 1.40 -13.22 -7.29
C VAL A 247 2.73 -13.95 -7.16
N LEU A 248 3.82 -13.19 -7.18
CA LEU A 248 5.18 -13.71 -7.08
C LEU A 248 5.45 -14.25 -5.67
N ASP A 249 6.38 -15.20 -5.56
CA ASP A 249 6.89 -15.62 -4.26
C ASP A 249 7.68 -14.49 -3.58
N MET A 250 7.95 -14.64 -2.28
CA MET A 250 8.57 -13.61 -1.46
C MET A 250 9.96 -13.20 -1.98
N ASP A 251 10.76 -14.16 -2.44
CA ASP A 251 12.12 -13.89 -2.92
C ASP A 251 12.10 -13.09 -4.23
N LYS A 252 11.24 -13.47 -5.18
CA LYS A 252 11.04 -12.72 -6.43
C LYS A 252 10.41 -11.36 -6.18
N SER A 253 9.41 -11.28 -5.31
CA SER A 253 8.79 -10.00 -4.93
C SER A 253 9.83 -9.05 -4.37
N LYS A 254 10.71 -9.53 -3.48
CA LYS A 254 11.81 -8.74 -2.93
C LYS A 254 12.81 -8.28 -4.00
N LYS A 255 13.15 -9.14 -4.98
CA LYS A 255 14.00 -8.74 -6.12
C LYS A 255 13.38 -7.57 -6.90
N ILE A 256 12.08 -7.66 -7.23
CA ILE A 256 11.35 -6.62 -7.96
C ILE A 256 11.28 -5.32 -7.14
N VAL A 257 10.85 -5.43 -5.88
CA VAL A 257 10.69 -4.28 -4.98
C VAL A 257 12.00 -3.53 -4.81
N ASN A 258 13.13 -4.22 -4.66
CA ASN A 258 14.44 -3.59 -4.55
C ASN A 258 14.98 -3.04 -5.87
N ALA A 259 14.76 -3.73 -6.99
CA ALA A 259 15.34 -3.34 -8.28
C ALA A 259 14.64 -2.14 -8.90
N TYR A 260 13.31 -2.09 -8.78
CA TYR A 260 12.49 -1.00 -9.32
C TYR A 260 12.06 -0.01 -8.24
N ASP A 261 12.56 -0.22 -7.03
CA ASP A 261 12.36 0.67 -5.90
C ASP A 261 10.87 0.96 -5.70
N LEU A 262 10.04 -0.10 -5.76
CA LEU A 262 8.59 0.02 -5.57
C LEU A 262 8.25 0.55 -4.16
N ASN A 263 9.22 0.48 -3.25
CA ASN A 263 9.16 1.03 -1.90
C ASN A 263 9.65 2.49 -1.80
N SER A 264 10.17 3.07 -2.89
CA SER A 264 10.96 4.30 -2.81
C SER A 264 10.24 5.53 -3.29
N GLU A 265 10.48 6.56 -2.50
CA GLU A 265 10.26 7.96 -2.80
C GLU A 265 10.86 8.41 -4.16
N LEU A 266 11.75 7.64 -4.80
CA LEU A 266 12.27 7.90 -6.15
C LEU A 266 11.22 7.69 -7.26
N VAL A 267 10.19 6.86 -7.06
CA VAL A 267 9.04 6.83 -7.98
C VAL A 267 8.12 8.04 -7.75
N GLN A 268 8.11 8.62 -6.55
CA GLN A 268 7.39 9.87 -6.28
C GLN A 268 8.19 11.15 -6.63
N GLN A 269 9.50 11.07 -6.86
CA GLN A 269 10.36 12.22 -7.19
C GLN A 269 11.03 12.14 -8.58
N GLY A 270 10.83 11.06 -9.35
CA GLY A 270 11.53 10.80 -10.62
C GLY A 270 10.80 11.18 -11.93
N LEU A 271 9.57 11.68 -11.89
CA LEU A 271 8.93 12.29 -13.06
C LEU A 271 8.52 13.72 -12.75
N ASN A 272 9.49 14.62 -12.82
CA ASN A 272 9.23 15.96 -13.37
C ASN A 272 10.43 16.44 -14.18
N LYS A 273 10.48 15.97 -15.42
CA LYS A 273 10.60 16.87 -16.55
C LYS A 273 9.46 16.57 -17.55
N ASN A 274 8.38 17.36 -17.46
CA ASN A 274 7.23 17.47 -18.37
C ASN A 274 7.48 17.12 -19.85
N SER A 275 6.74 16.12 -20.34
CA SER A 275 5.91 16.11 -21.55
C SER A 275 4.95 14.91 -21.40
N SER A 276 3.63 14.98 -21.36
CA SER A 276 2.69 16.01 -21.78
C SER A 276 1.25 15.62 -21.36
N GLU A 277 0.57 16.48 -20.59
CA GLU A 277 -0.90 16.49 -20.50
C GLU A 277 -1.49 17.79 -21.07
N LYS A 278 -0.73 18.48 -21.94
CA LYS A 278 -1.23 19.52 -22.84
C LYS A 278 -0.92 19.29 -24.32
N GLU A 279 -0.35 18.14 -24.68
CA GLU A 279 0.03 17.82 -26.08
C GLU A 279 -0.93 16.83 -26.75
N VAL A 280 -1.66 16.01 -25.99
CA VAL A 280 -2.63 15.05 -26.58
C VAL A 280 -3.86 15.76 -27.15
N ASP A 281 -4.22 16.91 -26.59
CA ASP A 281 -5.39 17.69 -27.03
C ASP A 281 -5.06 18.75 -28.11
N ARG A 282 -3.77 18.94 -28.44
CA ARG A 282 -3.32 19.82 -29.54
C ARG A 282 -2.68 19.08 -30.72
N LEU A 283 -2.18 17.85 -30.55
CA LEU A 283 -1.57 17.08 -31.65
C LEU A 283 -2.55 16.25 -32.48
N GLU A 284 -3.83 16.18 -32.12
CA GLU A 284 -4.86 15.64 -33.02
C GLU A 284 -5.31 16.63 -34.10
N LYS A 285 -4.76 17.85 -34.13
CA LYS A 285 -5.15 18.87 -35.13
C LYS A 285 -4.11 19.37 -36.12
N GLN A 286 -2.84 18.98 -36.06
CA GLN A 286 -1.98 19.16 -37.23
C GLN A 286 -0.66 18.39 -37.14
N VAL A 287 -0.51 17.45 -38.06
CA VAL A 287 0.78 16.98 -38.55
C VAL A 287 1.58 18.20 -39.01
N GLY A 288 2.70 18.51 -38.35
CA GLY A 288 3.63 19.54 -38.80
C GLY A 288 4.62 20.03 -37.75
N LEU A 289 5.78 19.35 -37.68
CA LEU A 289 7.14 19.83 -37.37
C LEU A 289 7.45 20.82 -36.21
N ASP A 290 8.56 20.46 -35.55
CA ASP A 290 9.58 21.27 -34.86
C ASP A 290 9.57 21.47 -33.33
N ASN A 291 10.74 21.11 -32.78
CA ASN A 291 11.22 21.21 -31.41
C ASN A 291 11.17 22.63 -30.81
N SER A 292 10.77 22.77 -29.54
CA SER A 292 11.55 23.47 -28.49
C SER A 292 10.80 23.57 -27.16
N SER A 293 11.59 23.63 -26.09
CA SER A 293 11.30 23.41 -24.67
C SER A 293 10.87 24.66 -23.90
N ASN A 294 10.05 24.50 -22.84
CA ASN A 294 9.92 25.47 -21.74
C ASN A 294 9.42 24.81 -20.43
N GLN A 295 10.33 24.65 -19.47
CA GLN A 295 10.15 23.93 -18.21
C GLN A 295 10.86 24.72 -17.10
N LYS A 296 10.26 25.83 -16.67
CA LYS A 296 10.97 26.86 -15.89
C LYS A 296 10.19 27.49 -14.73
N ASP A 297 9.17 26.83 -14.17
CA ASP A 297 8.29 27.45 -13.15
C ASP A 297 8.16 26.69 -11.81
N CYS A 298 9.02 25.71 -11.50
CA CYS A 298 9.06 25.06 -10.18
C CYS A 298 10.26 25.57 -9.37
N ILE A 299 10.06 25.87 -8.08
CA ILE A 299 11.19 26.11 -7.18
C ILE A 299 11.90 24.77 -6.94
N ASP A 300 13.19 24.73 -7.27
CA ASP A 300 14.07 23.58 -7.07
C ASP A 300 14.24 23.29 -5.56
N GLN A 301 14.36 22.02 -5.20
CA GLN A 301 14.70 21.58 -3.85
C GLN A 301 16.03 22.19 -3.38
N ASP A 302 16.97 22.42 -4.30
CA ASP A 302 18.24 23.11 -4.00
C ASP A 302 18.04 24.60 -3.69
N TYR A 303 17.04 25.26 -4.30
CA TYR A 303 16.67 26.62 -3.92
C TYR A 303 16.03 26.66 -2.53
N LEU A 304 15.15 25.72 -2.20
CA LEU A 304 14.51 25.66 -0.87
C LEU A 304 15.53 25.40 0.24
N LYS A 305 16.53 24.54 -0.01
CA LYS A 305 17.67 24.36 0.89
C LYS A 305 18.49 25.64 1.02
N SER A 306 18.77 26.32 -0.10
CA SER A 306 19.48 27.61 -0.10
C SER A 306 18.69 28.70 0.65
N TYR A 307 17.37 28.70 0.57
CA TYR A 307 16.49 29.61 1.31
C TYR A 307 16.55 29.37 2.83
N LEU A 308 16.48 28.11 3.26
CA LEU A 308 16.51 27.75 4.68
C LEU A 308 17.89 28.02 5.32
N PHE A 309 18.98 27.69 4.63
CA PHE A 309 20.31 27.68 5.23
C PHE A 309 21.24 28.80 4.76
N GLY A 310 21.02 29.36 3.56
CA GLY A 310 21.94 30.31 2.93
C GLY A 310 23.35 29.71 2.81
N ASN A 311 24.36 30.49 3.19
CA ASN A 311 25.77 30.04 3.23
C ASN A 311 26.19 29.47 4.59
N ARG A 312 25.24 29.21 5.51
CA ARG A 312 25.58 28.70 6.85
C ARG A 312 26.02 27.24 6.74
N PRO A 313 27.13 26.84 7.39
CA PRO A 313 27.58 25.45 7.36
C PRO A 313 26.76 24.53 8.27
N THR A 314 26.02 25.10 9.23
CA THR A 314 25.16 24.40 10.18
C THR A 314 23.76 24.99 10.22
N GLY A 315 22.80 24.20 10.68
CA GLY A 315 21.43 24.62 10.95
C GLY A 315 20.85 23.84 12.13
N GLU A 316 19.65 24.21 12.55
CA GLU A 316 18.95 23.59 13.67
C GLU A 316 17.68 22.89 13.18
N CYS A 317 17.44 21.67 13.68
CA CYS A 317 16.21 20.94 13.40
C CYS A 317 15.03 21.59 14.14
N CYS A 318 13.98 21.97 13.40
CA CYS A 318 12.83 22.71 13.94
C CYS A 318 12.02 21.94 15.00
N ILE A 319 12.20 20.62 15.06
CA ILE A 319 11.51 19.73 15.99
C ILE A 319 12.35 19.46 17.24
N CYS A 320 13.57 18.91 17.09
CA CYS A 320 14.37 18.51 18.25
C CYS A 320 15.27 19.63 18.82
N GLY A 321 15.48 20.72 18.09
CA GLY A 321 16.32 21.85 18.49
C GLY A 321 17.83 21.57 18.51
N ARG A 322 18.27 20.43 17.94
CA ARG A 322 19.71 20.10 17.85
C ARG A 322 20.32 20.74 16.62
N GLN A 323 21.59 21.14 16.73
CA GLN A 323 22.40 21.63 15.62
C GLN A 323 23.00 20.48 14.81
N PHE A 324 23.01 20.64 13.49
CA PHE A 324 23.58 19.70 12.53
C PHE A 324 24.34 20.47 11.44
N PRO A 325 25.35 19.85 10.80
CA PRO A 325 25.81 20.32 9.49
C PRO A 325 24.63 20.37 8.53
N VAL A 326 24.57 21.34 7.60
CA VAL A 326 23.45 21.47 6.65
C VAL A 326 23.19 20.17 5.86
N LYS A 327 24.24 19.39 5.58
CA LYS A 327 24.14 18.07 4.92
C LYS A 327 23.34 17.02 5.73
N GLY A 328 23.20 17.22 7.04
CA GLY A 328 22.41 16.39 7.94
C GLY A 328 20.97 16.89 8.14
N LEU A 329 20.58 17.96 7.46
CA LEU A 329 19.25 18.55 7.49
C LEU A 329 18.56 18.41 6.15
N ILE A 330 17.24 18.25 6.23
CA ILE A 330 16.33 18.07 5.10
C ILE A 330 15.39 19.26 5.07
N ALA A 331 15.09 19.76 3.87
CA ALA A 331 14.02 20.74 3.64
C ALA A 331 12.68 19.98 3.58
N THR A 332 12.19 19.57 4.74
CA THR A 332 10.99 18.77 4.91
C THR A 332 9.77 19.59 4.53
N HIS A 333 8.89 19.05 3.68
CA HIS A 333 7.63 19.73 3.39
C HIS A 333 6.66 19.52 4.56
N ILE A 334 6.09 20.61 5.07
CA ILE A 334 5.09 20.54 6.14
C ILE A 334 3.81 19.89 5.61
N LYS A 335 3.32 20.36 4.46
CA LYS A 335 2.23 19.72 3.70
C LYS A 335 2.86 18.84 2.63
N LYS A 336 2.45 17.58 2.54
CA LYS A 336 3.04 16.62 1.58
C LYS A 336 3.05 17.21 0.18
N ARG A 337 4.20 17.15 -0.49
CA ARG A 337 4.42 17.81 -1.79
C ARG A 337 3.42 17.36 -2.85
N SER A 338 2.96 16.10 -2.80
CA SER A 338 1.91 15.55 -3.65
C SER A 338 0.56 16.25 -3.46
N GLU A 339 0.28 16.71 -2.25
CA GLU A 339 -0.98 17.36 -1.85
C GLU A 339 -0.93 18.89 -2.00
N CYS A 340 0.23 19.45 -2.36
CA CYS A 340 0.40 20.88 -2.62
C CYS A 340 -0.06 21.28 -4.03
N ASP A 341 -0.83 22.36 -4.12
CA ASP A 341 -1.15 23.02 -5.38
C ASP A 341 0.06 23.78 -5.97
N LEU A 342 -0.10 24.35 -7.17
CA LEU A 342 0.97 25.07 -7.87
C LEU A 342 1.48 26.32 -7.14
N GLN A 343 0.63 27.00 -6.37
CA GLN A 343 1.01 28.17 -5.57
C GLN A 343 1.71 27.73 -4.28
N GLU A 344 1.20 26.68 -3.62
CA GLU A 344 1.82 26.10 -2.42
C GLU A 344 3.19 25.49 -2.73
N LYS A 345 3.40 24.88 -3.90
CA LYS A 345 4.71 24.40 -4.36
C LYS A 345 5.73 25.53 -4.59
N LYS A 346 5.27 26.76 -4.73
CA LYS A 346 6.10 27.98 -4.85
C LYS A 346 6.23 28.73 -3.52
N ASP A 347 5.46 28.34 -2.51
CA ASP A 347 5.49 28.98 -1.20
C ASP A 347 6.68 28.44 -0.40
N VAL A 348 7.69 29.27 -0.17
CA VAL A 348 8.86 28.90 0.63
C VAL A 348 8.51 28.54 2.07
N ASN A 349 7.33 28.94 2.55
CA ASN A 349 6.83 28.61 3.88
C ASN A 349 6.28 27.18 3.97
N VAL A 350 6.20 26.44 2.85
CA VAL A 350 5.77 25.03 2.84
C VAL A 350 6.83 24.08 3.37
N VAL A 351 8.07 24.54 3.58
CA VAL A 351 9.19 23.71 4.06
C VAL A 351 9.79 24.22 5.36
N VAL A 352 10.35 23.28 6.13
CA VAL A 352 11.11 23.56 7.37
C VAL A 352 12.33 22.64 7.47
N PRO A 353 13.38 23.04 8.20
CA PRO A 353 14.57 22.21 8.35
C PRO A 353 14.37 21.16 9.44
N MET A 354 14.44 19.88 9.08
CA MET A 354 14.45 18.78 10.04
C MET A 354 15.70 17.92 9.89
N CYS A 355 16.16 17.32 10.99
CA CYS A 355 17.13 16.23 10.87
C CYS A 355 16.43 14.96 10.39
N ARG A 356 17.20 14.03 9.81
CA ARG A 356 16.64 12.82 9.18
C ARG A 356 15.69 12.02 10.08
N SER A 357 15.97 11.90 11.38
CA SER A 357 15.06 11.18 12.29
C SER A 357 13.74 11.92 12.49
N CYS A 358 13.77 13.23 12.71
CA CYS A 358 12.55 14.02 12.91
C CYS A 358 11.74 14.14 11.62
N ASP A 359 12.40 14.21 10.47
CA ASP A 359 11.79 14.17 9.14
C ASP A 359 10.97 12.89 8.97
N ILE A 360 11.59 11.72 9.16
CA ILE A 360 10.91 10.41 9.10
C ILE A 360 9.74 10.36 10.10
N TRP A 361 9.98 10.74 11.35
CA TRP A 361 8.93 10.69 12.38
C TRP A 361 7.78 11.67 12.12
N PHE A 362 8.03 12.79 11.45
CA PHE A 362 7.03 13.77 11.08
C PHE A 362 6.19 13.27 9.90
N GLU A 363 6.83 12.81 8.81
CA GLU A 363 6.17 12.27 7.61
C GLU A 363 5.32 11.03 7.89
N GLU A 364 5.78 10.18 8.82
CA GLU A 364 5.05 9.01 9.30
C GLU A 364 4.02 9.39 10.37
N GLY A 365 3.94 10.65 10.80
CA GLY A 365 2.99 11.17 11.78
C GLY A 365 3.18 10.67 13.21
N TYR A 366 4.37 10.20 13.58
CA TYR A 366 4.73 10.03 15.00
C TYR A 366 4.82 11.39 15.70
N ILE A 367 5.21 12.42 14.94
CA ILE A 367 5.32 13.82 15.35
C ILE A 367 4.36 14.66 14.51
N SER A 368 3.71 15.64 15.13
CA SER A 368 2.94 16.68 14.45
C SER A 368 3.15 18.00 15.20
N VAL A 369 2.72 19.12 14.62
CA VAL A 369 2.73 20.42 15.29
C VAL A 369 1.32 20.99 15.24
N ASN A 370 0.76 21.34 16.39
CA ASN A 370 -0.61 21.84 16.49
C ASN A 370 -0.74 23.28 15.97
N SER A 371 -1.98 23.78 15.91
CA SER A 371 -2.30 25.13 15.43
C SER A 371 -1.69 26.28 16.25
N SER A 372 -1.13 25.98 17.43
CA SER A 372 -0.42 26.93 18.30
C SER A 372 1.11 26.81 18.21
N GLY A 373 1.62 25.92 17.34
CA GLY A 373 3.05 25.72 17.11
C GLY A 373 3.73 24.81 18.11
N TYR A 374 2.99 24.05 18.91
CA TYR A 374 3.56 23.09 19.86
C TYR A 374 3.61 21.68 19.25
N ILE A 375 4.72 20.99 19.52
CA ILE A 375 4.98 19.64 19.05
C ILE A 375 4.08 18.67 19.81
N ASP A 376 3.36 17.86 19.05
CA ASP A 376 2.51 16.79 19.54
C ASP A 376 3.04 15.45 19.04
N CYS A 377 3.07 14.47 19.93
CA CYS A 377 3.66 13.16 19.67
C CYS A 377 2.67 12.08 20.07
N ILE A 378 2.68 10.96 19.34
CA ILE A 378 1.82 9.81 19.65
C ILE A 378 2.00 9.35 21.12
N ASP A 379 0.89 8.96 21.73
CA ASP A 379 0.76 8.67 23.17
C ASP A 379 0.62 7.16 23.45
N ASP A 380 0.40 6.39 22.38
CA ASP A 380 0.18 4.94 22.33
C ASP A 380 -1.17 4.43 22.90
N ILE A 381 -1.66 3.33 22.31
CA ILE A 381 -2.94 2.59 22.41
C ILE A 381 -3.94 2.80 21.24
N TYR A 382 -3.97 3.93 20.55
CA TYR A 382 -5.00 4.19 19.50
C TYR A 382 -4.47 4.42 18.07
N SER A 383 -3.18 4.26 17.80
CA SER A 383 -2.62 4.42 16.44
C SER A 383 -2.21 3.08 15.83
N ASP A 384 -2.58 2.82 14.57
CA ASP A 384 -2.13 1.68 13.72
C ASP A 384 -0.60 1.62 13.48
N LYS A 385 0.18 2.44 14.19
CA LYS A 385 1.63 2.60 14.01
C LYS A 385 2.37 1.68 14.96
N ILE A 386 3.46 1.08 14.48
CA ILE A 386 4.34 0.28 15.32
C ILE A 386 5.13 1.21 16.22
N VAL A 387 4.95 1.08 17.53
CA VAL A 387 5.63 1.92 18.53
C VAL A 387 6.54 1.04 19.39
N THR A 388 7.77 1.50 19.62
CA THR A 388 8.70 0.88 20.57
C THR A 388 8.88 1.77 21.79
N THR A 389 9.25 1.17 22.93
CA THR A 389 9.56 1.92 24.15
C THR A 389 10.66 2.96 23.93
N ASP A 390 11.68 2.64 23.13
CA ASP A 390 12.76 3.57 22.80
C ASP A 390 12.26 4.77 22.00
N LEU A 391 11.35 4.54 21.04
CA LEU A 391 10.72 5.61 20.29
C LEU A 391 9.88 6.51 21.20
N LEU A 392 9.06 5.94 22.10
CA LEU A 392 8.29 6.72 23.07
C LEU A 392 9.19 7.57 23.96
N ASN A 393 10.32 7.02 24.41
CA ASN A 393 11.30 7.76 25.21
C ASN A 393 11.92 8.92 24.42
N GLU A 394 12.19 8.77 23.13
CA GLU A 394 12.67 9.87 22.27
C GLU A 394 11.58 10.92 22.03
N LEU A 395 10.34 10.50 21.76
CA LEU A 395 9.22 11.40 21.53
C LEU A 395 8.86 12.20 22.79
N ALA A 396 8.90 11.58 23.97
CA ALA A 396 8.65 12.25 25.25
C ALA A 396 9.62 13.41 25.51
N LYS A 397 10.86 13.33 25.00
CA LYS A 397 11.84 14.42 25.15
C LYS A 397 11.42 15.68 24.40
N ILE A 398 10.70 15.55 23.29
CA ILE A 398 10.35 16.66 22.39
C ILE A 398 8.88 17.09 22.47
N LYS A 399 7.98 16.24 22.98
CA LYS A 399 6.56 16.54 23.16
C LYS A 399 6.36 17.83 23.97
N GLY A 400 5.44 18.68 23.52
CA GLY A 400 5.10 19.95 24.16
C GLY A 400 6.11 21.09 23.94
N ARG A 401 7.25 20.85 23.29
CA ARG A 401 8.16 21.94 22.90
C ARG A 401 7.56 22.76 21.75
N LYS A 402 8.00 24.01 21.61
CA LYS A 402 7.57 24.88 20.51
C LYS A 402 8.43 24.64 19.26
N CYS A 403 7.78 24.41 18.12
CA CYS A 403 8.44 24.42 16.82
C CYS A 403 8.80 25.87 16.47
N PHE A 404 10.08 26.20 16.49
CA PHE A 404 10.52 27.59 16.34
C PHE A 404 10.45 28.11 14.89
N TYR A 405 10.26 27.22 13.91
CA TYR A 405 9.93 27.61 12.53
C TYR A 405 8.44 27.85 12.30
N TRP A 406 7.56 27.53 13.25
CA TRP A 406 6.14 27.80 13.13
C TRP A 406 5.85 29.31 13.13
N ASN A 407 5.05 29.78 12.18
CA ASN A 407 4.63 31.18 12.05
C ASN A 407 3.23 31.27 11.40
N LYS A 408 2.74 32.49 11.14
CA LYS A 408 1.39 32.69 10.59
C LYS A 408 1.28 32.24 9.14
N GLU A 409 2.38 32.32 8.40
CA GLU A 409 2.51 32.05 6.98
C GLU A 409 2.48 30.54 6.69
N ASN A 410 3.10 29.72 7.55
CA ASN A 410 3.12 28.25 7.43
C ASN A 410 2.09 27.53 8.32
N LYS A 411 1.35 28.27 9.17
CA LYS A 411 0.29 27.73 10.02
C LYS A 411 -0.66 26.80 9.26
N LYS A 412 -1.13 27.23 8.09
CA LYS A 412 -2.05 26.45 7.22
C LYS A 412 -1.50 25.07 6.85
N TYR A 413 -0.18 24.94 6.67
CA TYR A 413 0.46 23.67 6.33
C TYR A 413 0.60 22.76 7.54
N PHE A 414 0.94 23.33 8.71
CA PHE A 414 1.00 22.56 9.95
C PHE A 414 -0.38 22.07 10.38
N GLU A 415 -1.41 22.90 10.22
CA GLU A 415 -2.81 22.49 10.47
C GLU A 415 -3.24 21.36 9.54
N TRP A 416 -2.89 21.44 8.25
CA TRP A 416 -3.12 20.35 7.30
C TRP A 416 -2.44 19.06 7.75
N HIS A 417 -1.14 19.13 8.10
CA HIS A 417 -0.36 17.97 8.52
C HIS A 417 -0.89 17.36 9.82
N TYR A 418 -1.24 18.22 10.79
CA TYR A 418 -1.81 17.80 12.06
C TYR A 418 -3.14 17.09 11.83
N TYR A 419 -4.03 17.67 11.01
CA TYR A 419 -5.30 17.03 10.66
C TYR A 419 -5.08 15.68 9.98
N HIS A 420 -4.20 15.64 8.96
CA HIS A 420 -3.83 14.45 8.19
C HIS A 420 -3.38 13.28 9.08
N HIS A 421 -2.62 13.57 10.15
CA HIS A 421 -2.01 12.56 11.02
C HIS A 421 -2.61 12.40 12.43
N ARG A 422 -3.57 13.25 12.84
CA ARG A 422 -4.16 13.22 14.20
C ARG A 422 -5.68 13.18 14.25
N VAL A 423 -6.34 13.59 13.18
CA VAL A 423 -7.80 13.70 13.13
C VAL A 423 -8.40 12.75 12.09
N THR A 424 -7.69 12.51 10.98
CA THR A 424 -8.06 11.53 9.95
C THR A 424 -7.41 10.15 10.13
N THR A 425 -6.54 9.97 11.11
CA THR A 425 -6.02 8.67 11.59
C THR A 425 -6.63 8.34 12.93
#